data_AF-A0A3P1W7G2-F1
#
_entry.id   AF-A0A3P1W7G2-F1
#
_cell.length_a   1.000
_cell.length_b   1.000
_cell.length_c   1.000
_cell.angle_alpha   90.00
_cell.angle_beta   90.00
_cell.angle_gamma   90.00
#
_symmetry.space_group_name_H-M   'P 1'
#
loop_
_entity.id
_entity.type
_entity.pdbx_description
1 polymer ?
#
loop_
_entity_poly.entity_id
_entity_poly.type
_entity_poly.pdbx_seq_one_letter_code
_entity_poly.pdbx_strand_id
1 'polypeptide(L)' 'MRTLELPDMFNRYLRQLEGVHYVGRFTCGKSDLSKDTECFAYAEDTVIALRPTVGRFTEQEMVDALDELVDHLLATR' A
#
# COMPACT_ATOMS: atom_id res chain seq x y z
N MET A 1 -11.10 -12.86 -18.86
CA MET A 1 -9.66 -12.94 -18.53
C MET A 1 -9.41 -11.95 -17.41
N ARG A 2 -8.91 -12.38 -16.24
CA ARG A 2 -8.40 -11.43 -15.24
C ARG A 2 -7.17 -10.78 -15.86
N THR A 3 -7.21 -9.47 -16.09
CA THR A 3 -6.10 -8.72 -16.67
C THR A 3 -4.91 -8.78 -15.72
N LEU A 4 -3.69 -8.98 -16.25
CA LEU A 4 -2.45 -8.98 -15.44
C LEU A 4 -2.04 -7.57 -15.00
N GLU A 5 -2.83 -6.55 -15.37
CA GLU A 5 -2.53 -5.14 -15.16
C GLU A 5 -2.41 -4.78 -13.68
N LEU A 6 -3.25 -5.34 -12.80
CA LEU A 6 -3.20 -5.03 -11.37
C LEU A 6 -1.95 -5.61 -10.68
N PRO A 7 -1.60 -6.90 -10.84
CA PRO A 7 -0.31 -7.42 -10.38
C PRO A 7 0.88 -6.62 -10.92
N ASP A 8 0.85 -6.22 -12.19
CA ASP A 8 1.94 -5.44 -12.79
C ASP A 8 2.04 -4.05 -12.17
N MET A 9 0.91 -3.37 -11.94
CA MET A 9 0.88 -2.06 -11.28
C MET A 9 1.37 -2.15 -9.83
N PHE A 10 0.91 -3.16 -9.08
CA PHE A 10 1.40 -3.42 -7.73
C PHE A 10 2.92 -3.63 -7.72
N ASN A 11 3.43 -4.50 -8.58
CA ASN A 11 4.86 -4.75 -8.72
C ASN A 11 5.66 -3.52 -9.17
N ARG A 12 5.06 -2.58 -9.93
CA ARG A 12 5.72 -1.31 -10.28
C ARG A 12 5.89 -0.41 -9.06
N TYR A 13 4.88 -0.30 -8.20
CA TYR A 13 4.99 0.46 -6.96
C TYR A 13 6.04 -0.13 -6.03
N LEU A 14 6.07 -1.46 -5.86
CA LEU A 14 7.06 -2.11 -4.99
C LEU A 14 8.51 -1.88 -5.44
N ARG A 15 8.76 -1.72 -6.74
CA ARG A 15 10.11 -1.42 -7.25
C ARG A 15 10.60 -0.01 -6.93
N GLN A 16 9.71 0.87 -6.46
CA GLN A 16 10.03 2.24 -6.06
C GLN A 16 10.28 2.37 -4.56
N LEU A 17 10.33 1.24 -3.85
CA LEU A 17 10.51 1.20 -2.41
C LEU A 17 11.84 0.56 -2.03
N GLU A 18 12.53 1.20 -1.10
CA GLU A 18 13.63 0.65 -0.32
C GLU A 18 13.09 -0.17 0.87
N GLY A 19 13.73 -1.29 1.17
CA GLY A 19 13.43 -2.08 2.37
C GLY A 19 12.03 -2.68 2.40
N VAL A 20 11.53 -3.11 1.23
CA VAL A 20 10.21 -3.75 1.08
C VAL A 20 10.05 -4.90 2.06
N HIS A 21 8.97 -4.86 2.84
CA HIS A 21 8.61 -5.90 3.78
C HIS A 21 7.09 -5.99 3.95
N TYR A 22 6.65 -7.06 4.57
CA TYR A 22 5.24 -7.38 4.73
C TYR A 22 4.77 -7.08 6.16
N VAL A 23 3.62 -6.40 6.28
CA VAL A 23 2.97 -6.11 7.56
C VAL A 23 1.47 -6.38 7.41
N GLY A 24 0.95 -7.38 8.13
CA GLY A 24 -0.49 -7.70 8.12
C GLY A 24 -0.98 -8.27 6.79
N ARG A 25 -1.61 -7.43 5.95
CA ARG A 25 -1.99 -7.71 4.55
C ARG A 25 -1.38 -6.71 3.56
N PHE A 26 -0.44 -5.90 4.04
CA PHE A 26 0.18 -4.80 3.32
C PHE A 26 1.64 -5.10 3.01
N THR A 27 2.11 -4.51 1.92
CA THR A 27 3.53 -4.44 1.61
C THR A 27 3.96 -3.00 1.77
N CYS A 28 4.89 -2.76 2.68
CA CYS A 28 5.37 -1.43 3.06
C CYS A 28 6.86 -1.29 2.75
N GLY A 29 7.31 -0.05 2.62
CA GLY A 29 8.72 0.28 2.43
C GLY A 29 8.89 1.80 2.40
N LYS A 30 10.13 2.25 2.25
CA LYS A 30 10.42 3.69 2.08
C LYS A 30 10.46 4.04 0.60
N SER A 31 9.73 5.06 0.21
CA SER A 31 9.78 5.61 -1.15
C SER A 31 11.19 6.04 -1.53
N ASP A 32 11.69 5.60 -2.67
CA ASP A 32 12.99 6.03 -3.19
C ASP A 32 13.01 7.54 -3.47
N LEU A 33 11.84 8.11 -3.78
CA LEU A 33 11.66 9.50 -4.17
C LEU A 33 11.44 10.44 -2.97
N SER A 34 10.41 10.18 -2.14
CA SER A 34 10.08 11.07 -1.02
C SER A 34 10.82 10.73 0.27
N LYS A 35 11.36 9.50 0.38
CA LYS A 35 11.91 8.91 1.61
C LYS A 35 10.89 8.70 2.73
N ASP A 36 9.60 8.93 2.46
CA ASP A 36 8.50 8.61 3.35
C ASP A 36 8.15 7.11 3.29
N THR A 37 7.56 6.59 4.37
CA THR A 37 6.98 5.25 4.36
C THR A 37 5.71 5.22 3.51
N GLU A 38 5.64 4.26 2.59
CA GLU A 38 4.47 3.99 1.76
C GLU A 38 4.03 2.53 1.96
N CYS A 39 2.72 2.30 2.02
CA CYS A 39 2.13 0.98 2.18
C CYS A 39 1.11 0.71 1.09
N PHE A 40 1.15 -0.51 0.55
CA PHE A 40 0.33 -0.95 -0.57
C PHE A 40 -0.43 -2.22 -0.21
N ALA A 41 -1.71 -2.28 -0.59
CA ALA A 41 -2.56 -3.45 -0.50
C ALA A 41 -3.02 -3.88 -1.89
N TYR A 42 -3.02 -5.18 -2.13
CA TYR A 42 -3.76 -5.77 -3.25
C TYR A 42 -5.11 -6.27 -2.71
N ALA A 43 -6.21 -5.63 -3.12
CA ALA A 43 -7.56 -5.99 -2.69
C ALA A 43 -8.42 -6.31 -3.91
N GLU A 44 -8.68 -7.60 -4.14
CA GLU A 44 -9.49 -8.13 -5.25
C GLU A 44 -9.08 -7.63 -6.65
N ASP A 45 -9.68 -6.53 -7.09
CA ASP A 45 -9.55 -5.87 -8.38
C ASP A 45 -8.98 -4.45 -8.28
N THR A 46 -8.39 -4.09 -7.14
CA THR A 46 -7.79 -2.78 -6.92
C THR A 46 -6.45 -2.86 -6.18
N VAL A 47 -5.62 -1.85 -6.41
CA VAL A 47 -4.41 -1.58 -5.63
C VAL A 47 -4.69 -0.34 -4.79
N ILE A 48 -4.58 -0.50 -3.48
CA ILE A 48 -4.77 0.59 -2.52
C ILE A 48 -3.40 1.01 -2.03
N ALA A 49 -3.09 2.31 -2.13
CA ALA A 49 -1.82 2.87 -1.71
C ALA A 49 -2.07 3.97 -0.67
N LEU A 50 -1.28 3.97 0.40
CA LEU A 50 -1.27 5.04 1.39
C LEU A 50 0.14 5.61 1.50
N ARG A 51 0.25 6.93 1.36
CA ARG A 51 1.49 7.69 1.59
C ARG A 51 1.19 8.94 2.41
N PRO A 52 2.05 9.31 3.38
CA PRO A 52 1.89 10.55 4.12
C PRO A 52 2.20 11.73 3.18
N THR A 53 1.37 12.76 3.18
CA THR A 53 1.65 13.98 2.36
C THR A 53 2.44 15.03 3.15
N VAL A 54 2.35 15.01 4.48
CA VAL A 54 3.00 15.98 5.38
C VAL A 54 4.08 15.34 6.25
N GLY A 55 4.50 14.11 5.91
CA GLY A 55 5.61 13.35 6.49
C GLY A 55 5.62 13.37 8.02
N ARG A 56 4.84 12.48 8.67
CA ARG A 56 4.70 12.48 10.15
C ARG A 56 4.14 11.19 10.75
N PHE A 57 3.68 10.26 9.92
CA PHE A 57 3.09 9.01 10.41
C PHE A 57 4.16 7.94 10.54
N THR A 58 4.07 7.19 11.62
CA THR A 58 4.78 5.93 11.78
C THR A 58 4.21 4.88 10.83
N GLU A 59 4.99 3.84 10.55
CA GLU A 59 4.53 2.72 9.73
C GLU A 59 3.30 2.04 10.34
N GLN A 60 3.25 1.89 11.66
CA GLN A 60 2.09 1.29 12.33
C GLN A 60 0.83 2.13 12.15
N GLU A 61 0.92 3.46 12.32
CA GLU A 61 -0.23 4.36 12.09
C GLU A 61 -0.71 4.31 10.63
N MET A 62 0.21 4.15 9.68
CA MET A 62 -0.12 3.97 8.27
C MET A 62 -0.82 2.63 8.01
N VAL A 63 -0.32 1.56 8.61
CA VAL A 63 -0.91 0.22 8.52
C VAL A 63 -2.31 0.20 9.11
N ASP A 64 -2.50 0.77 10.30
CA ASP A 64 -3.80 0.81 10.98
C ASP A 64 -4.84 1.60 10.16
N ALA A 65 -4.45 2.77 9.63
CA ALA A 65 -5.33 3.57 8.78
C ALA A 65 -5.68 2.88 7.44
N LEU A 66 -4.71 2.16 6.85
CA LEU A 66 -4.93 1.42 5.62
C LEU A 66 -5.82 0.19 5.87
N ASP A 67 -5.69 -0.47 7.03
CA ASP A 67 -6.53 -1.58 7.44
C ASP A 67 -7.99 -1.17 7.59
N GLU A 68 -8.25 -0.07 8.30
CA GLU A 68 -9.60 0.50 8.44
C GLU A 68 -10.20 0.86 7.06
N LEU A 69 -9.41 1.48 6.18
CA LEU A 69 -9.86 1.84 4.83
C LEU A 69 -10.21 0.61 3.99
N VAL A 70 -9.34 -0.41 3.99
CA VAL A 70 -9.59 -1.65 3.23
C VAL A 70 -10.84 -2.34 3.74
N ASP A 71 -11.01 -2.46 5.05
CA ASP A 71 -12.20 -3.08 5.64
C ASP A 71 -13.46 -2.29 5.30
N HIS A 72 -13.42 -0.96 5.33
CA HIS A 72 -14.54 -0.12 4.91
C HIS A 72 -14.92 -0.34 3.44
N LEU A 73 -13.92 -0.39 2.55
CA LEU A 73 -14.13 -0.61 1.12
C LEU A 73 -14.67 -2.01 0.81
N LEU A 74 -14.26 -3.02 1.57
CA LEU A 74 -14.76 -4.39 1.41
C LEU A 74 -16.17 -4.55 2.01
N ALA A 75 -16.48 -3.89 3.12
CA ALA A 75 -17.78 -3.97 3.78
C ALA A 75 -18.90 -3.21 3.03
N THR A 76 -18.54 -2.25 2.18
CA THR A 76 -19.50 -1.42 1.41
C THR A 76 -19.78 -1.94 0.00
N ARG A 77 -19.26 -3.13 -0.34
CA ARG A 77 -19.50 -3.83 -1.61
C ARG A 77 -20.74 -4.74 -1.56
#